data_AF-A0A9X6ZBY3-F1
#
_entry.id   AF-A0A9X6ZBY3-F1
#
_cell.length_a   1.000
_cell.length_b   1.000
_cell.length_c   1.000
_cell.angle_alpha   90.00
_cell.angle_beta   90.00
_cell.angle_gamma   90.00
#
_symmetry.space_group_name_H-M   'P 1'
#
loop_
_entity.id
_entity.type
_entity.pdbx_description
1 polymer ?
#
loop_
_entity_poly.entity_id
_entity_poly.type
_entity_poly.pdbx_seq_one_letter_code
_entity_poly.pdbx_strand_id
1 'polypeptide(L)'
;MTTFRELGLSDSLLQSVESMGFEEATPIQAETIPHALQGKDIIGQAQTGTGKTAAFGLPLLDKVDTHKESVQGIVIAPTRELAIQVGEELYKIGKHKRVRILPIYGGQDINRQIRALKKHPHIIVGTPGRILDHINRKTLRLQNVETVVLDEADEMLNMGFIEDIEAILTDVPETHQTLLFSATMPDPIRRIAERFMTEPQHIKVKAKEVTMPNIQQFYLEVQEKKKFDVLTRLLDIQSPELAIVFGRTKRRVDELSEALNLRGYAAEGIHGDLTQAKRMSVLRKFKEGSIEVLVATDVAARGLDISGVTHVYNFDIPQDPESYVHRIGRTGRAGKKGIAMLFVTPRESGQLKNIERTTKRKMDRMDAPTLDEALEGQQRLIAEKLQSTIENENLAYYKRIAEEMLEENDSVTVVAAALKMMTKEPDTTPIALTSEPPVVSRGGGSKKRGGNGGGYRDGNRNRSRDARGGGDGRNRDRNRDGRNRDGNRDRNRDGGSRGRRGEGQGRPGSSNGRGERKHHSRPQA
;
A
#
# COMPACT_ATOMS: atom_id res chain seq x y z
N MET A 1 0.08 27.95 -18.92
CA MET A 1 -0.43 26.66 -18.45
C MET A 1 -1.08 25.98 -19.64
N THR A 2 -0.82 24.68 -19.84
CA THR A 2 -1.29 23.95 -21.02
C THR A 2 -2.67 23.36 -20.74
N THR A 3 -3.65 23.65 -21.59
CA THR A 3 -5.01 23.10 -21.46
C THR A 3 -5.11 21.75 -22.14
N PHE A 4 -6.05 20.89 -21.74
CA PHE A 4 -6.24 19.57 -22.38
C PHE A 4 -6.61 19.67 -23.87
N ARG A 5 -7.28 20.77 -24.27
CA ARG A 5 -7.64 21.03 -25.67
C ARG A 5 -6.42 21.24 -26.58
N GLU A 6 -5.31 21.73 -26.02
CA GLU A 6 -4.04 21.93 -26.74
C GLU A 6 -3.25 20.63 -26.95
N LEU A 7 -3.66 19.52 -26.33
CA LEU A 7 -2.91 18.26 -26.34
C LEU A 7 -3.25 17.33 -27.51
N GLY A 8 -4.20 17.70 -28.37
CA GLY A 8 -4.54 16.93 -29.57
C GLY A 8 -5.39 15.67 -29.31
N LEU A 9 -6.17 15.66 -28.23
CA LEU A 9 -7.09 14.56 -27.89
C LEU A 9 -8.38 14.60 -28.73
N SER A 10 -9.00 13.46 -28.99
CA SER A 10 -10.32 13.41 -29.63
C SER A 10 -11.40 14.10 -28.80
N ASP A 11 -12.41 14.68 -29.49
CA ASP A 11 -13.54 15.37 -28.87
C ASP A 11 -14.27 14.52 -27.81
N SER A 12 -14.36 13.22 -28.06
CA SER A 12 -14.99 12.28 -27.12
C SER A 12 -14.25 12.20 -25.79
N LEU A 13 -12.92 12.28 -25.78
CA LEU A 13 -12.12 12.27 -24.55
C LEU A 13 -12.10 13.64 -23.90
N LEU A 14 -12.04 14.72 -24.68
CA LEU A 14 -12.13 16.09 -24.15
C LEU A 14 -13.44 16.28 -23.37
N GLN A 15 -14.56 15.78 -23.89
CA GLN A 15 -15.84 15.82 -23.18
C GLN A 15 -15.80 15.07 -21.85
N SER A 16 -15.16 13.89 -21.80
CA SER A 16 -14.99 13.14 -20.55
C SER A 16 -14.14 13.90 -19.54
N VAL A 17 -13.01 14.45 -19.98
CA VAL A 17 -12.06 15.23 -19.16
C VAL A 17 -12.76 16.45 -18.55
N GLU A 18 -13.52 17.20 -19.35
CA GLU A 18 -14.31 18.34 -18.87
C GLU A 18 -15.40 17.91 -17.86
N SER A 19 -16.09 16.80 -18.11
CA SER A 19 -17.10 16.28 -17.18
C SER A 19 -16.53 15.82 -15.82
N MET A 20 -15.23 15.52 -15.79
CA MET A 20 -14.50 15.16 -14.58
C MET A 20 -13.95 16.38 -13.84
N GLY A 21 -14.09 17.59 -14.41
CA GLY A 21 -13.59 18.85 -13.82
C GLY A 21 -12.08 19.04 -14.01
N PHE A 22 -11.48 18.42 -15.03
CA PHE A 22 -10.08 18.65 -15.37
C PHE A 22 -9.94 19.90 -16.23
N GLU A 23 -9.37 20.96 -15.66
CA GLU A 23 -9.19 22.25 -16.34
C GLU A 23 -7.80 22.36 -16.99
N GLU A 24 -6.74 22.11 -16.21
CA GLU A 24 -5.35 22.25 -16.64
C GLU A 24 -4.58 20.93 -16.58
N ALA A 25 -3.71 20.68 -17.56
CA ALA A 25 -2.85 19.51 -17.57
C ALA A 25 -1.67 19.68 -16.59
N THR A 26 -1.41 18.66 -15.79
CA THR A 26 -0.21 18.62 -14.94
C THR A 26 1.06 18.53 -15.80
N PRO A 27 2.26 18.87 -15.28
CA PRO A 27 3.50 18.80 -16.07
C PRO A 27 3.74 17.43 -16.72
N ILE A 28 3.46 16.33 -15.99
CA ILE A 28 3.62 14.98 -16.54
C ILE A 28 2.63 14.71 -17.68
N GLN A 29 1.40 15.24 -17.59
CA GLN A 29 0.38 15.09 -18.63
C GLN A 29 0.75 15.91 -19.87
N ALA A 30 1.12 17.17 -19.69
CA ALA A 30 1.48 18.07 -20.78
C ALA A 30 2.70 17.59 -21.58
N GLU A 31 3.70 17.01 -20.91
CA GLU A 31 4.88 16.46 -21.58
C GLU A 31 4.60 15.07 -22.20
N THR A 32 3.82 14.21 -21.53
CA THR A 32 3.64 12.82 -21.98
C THR A 32 2.62 12.66 -23.10
N ILE A 33 1.46 13.31 -22.99
CA ILE A 33 0.32 13.05 -23.87
C ILE A 33 0.66 13.28 -25.35
N PRO A 34 1.29 14.40 -25.75
CA PRO A 34 1.60 14.64 -27.17
C PRO A 34 2.54 13.59 -27.78
N HIS A 35 3.55 13.14 -27.02
CA HIS A 35 4.49 12.12 -27.48
C HIS A 35 3.85 10.73 -27.53
N ALA A 36 3.01 10.41 -26.55
CA ALA A 36 2.28 9.15 -26.51
C ALA A 36 1.26 9.06 -27.66
N LEU A 37 0.56 10.14 -28.01
CA LEU A 37 -0.35 10.19 -29.17
C LEU A 37 0.37 10.00 -30.51
N GLN A 38 1.65 10.37 -30.60
CA GLN A 38 2.50 10.11 -31.77
C GLN A 38 2.96 8.64 -31.86
N GLY A 39 2.59 7.78 -30.91
CA GLY A 39 2.98 6.38 -30.88
C GLY A 39 4.40 6.14 -30.36
N LYS A 40 5.07 7.14 -29.77
CA LYS A 40 6.41 6.96 -29.19
C LYS A 40 6.35 6.22 -27.88
N ASP A 41 7.37 5.43 -27.59
CA ASP A 41 7.58 4.84 -26.28
C ASP A 41 7.96 5.91 -25.26
N ILE A 42 7.48 5.77 -24.03
CA ILE A 42 7.67 6.78 -22.98
C ILE A 42 8.19 6.13 -21.70
N ILE A 43 9.22 6.73 -21.11
CA ILE A 43 9.58 6.50 -19.71
C ILE A 43 9.16 7.76 -18.93
N GLY A 44 8.05 7.67 -18.21
CA GLY A 44 7.53 8.73 -17.36
C GLY A 44 8.04 8.59 -15.93
N GLN A 45 9.04 9.37 -15.55
CA GLN A 45 9.56 9.41 -14.19
C GLN A 45 8.85 10.49 -13.36
N ALA A 46 7.85 10.08 -12.57
CA ALA A 46 7.09 10.98 -11.70
C ALA A 46 6.51 10.26 -10.46
N GLN A 47 6.28 11.02 -9.39
CA GLN A 47 5.72 10.53 -8.12
C GLN A 47 4.22 10.24 -8.21
N THR A 48 3.69 9.47 -7.26
CA THR A 48 2.24 9.23 -7.13
C THR A 48 1.48 10.54 -6.91
N GLY A 49 0.23 10.60 -7.38
CA GLY A 49 -0.61 11.80 -7.25
C GLY A 49 -0.28 12.95 -8.20
N THR A 50 0.65 12.78 -9.16
CA THR A 50 0.99 13.80 -10.18
C THR A 50 0.11 13.76 -11.43
N GLY A 51 -0.88 12.86 -11.47
CA GLY A 51 -1.77 12.69 -12.63
C GLY A 51 -1.26 11.71 -13.69
N LYS A 52 -0.36 10.77 -13.32
CA LYS A 52 0.20 9.73 -14.21
C LYS A 52 -0.88 8.89 -14.89
N THR A 53 -1.94 8.52 -14.17
CA THR A 53 -3.02 7.67 -14.69
C THR A 53 -3.72 8.30 -15.88
N ALA A 54 -4.07 9.59 -15.81
CA ALA A 54 -4.56 10.32 -16.98
C ALA A 54 -3.48 10.53 -18.06
N ALA A 55 -2.21 10.72 -17.68
CA ALA A 55 -1.10 10.94 -18.62
C ALA A 55 -0.88 9.75 -19.59
N PHE A 56 -1.02 8.50 -19.12
CA PHE A 56 -1.02 7.33 -20.00
C PHE A 56 -2.42 6.93 -20.47
N GLY A 57 -3.44 7.19 -19.66
CA GLY A 57 -4.80 6.73 -19.91
C GLY A 57 -5.44 7.41 -21.10
N LEU A 58 -5.25 8.73 -21.23
CA LEU A 58 -5.78 9.51 -22.34
C LEU A 58 -5.25 9.02 -23.71
N PRO A 59 -3.93 8.95 -23.96
CA PRO A 59 -3.42 8.45 -25.23
C PRO A 59 -3.79 6.98 -25.48
N LEU A 60 -3.78 6.13 -24.45
CA LEU A 60 -4.23 4.74 -24.56
C LEU A 60 -5.69 4.65 -25.03
N LEU A 61 -6.59 5.41 -24.41
CA LEU A 61 -8.00 5.43 -24.78
C LEU A 61 -8.23 6.05 -26.17
N ASP A 62 -7.41 7.03 -26.56
CA ASP A 62 -7.54 7.70 -27.85
C ASP A 62 -7.19 6.77 -29.02
N LYS A 63 -6.22 5.88 -28.83
CA LYS A 63 -5.81 4.89 -29.83
C LYS A 63 -6.80 3.74 -30.02
N VAL A 64 -7.58 3.39 -28.98
CA VAL A 64 -8.51 2.25 -29.04
C VAL A 64 -9.59 2.43 -30.10
N ASP A 65 -9.77 1.42 -30.94
CA ASP A 65 -10.90 1.27 -31.85
C ASP A 65 -12.01 0.43 -31.19
N THR A 66 -13.14 1.07 -30.86
CA THR A 66 -14.26 0.41 -30.18
C THR A 66 -15.10 -0.51 -31.06
N HIS A 67 -14.86 -0.52 -32.37
CA HIS A 67 -15.52 -1.43 -33.30
C HIS A 67 -14.86 -2.81 -33.34
N LYS A 68 -13.59 -2.93 -32.88
CA LYS A 68 -12.89 -4.21 -32.79
C LYS A 68 -13.17 -4.90 -31.46
N GLU A 69 -13.64 -6.14 -31.52
CA GLU A 69 -13.93 -6.98 -30.34
C GLU A 69 -12.68 -7.72 -29.80
N SER A 70 -11.57 -7.01 -29.70
CA SER A 70 -10.28 -7.52 -29.24
C SER A 70 -9.65 -6.62 -28.18
N VAL A 71 -8.83 -7.24 -27.33
CA VAL A 71 -7.95 -6.50 -26.41
C VAL A 71 -6.88 -5.80 -27.25
N GLN A 72 -6.82 -4.47 -27.12
CA GLN A 72 -5.91 -3.57 -27.83
C GLN A 72 -4.91 -2.90 -26.89
N GLY A 73 -5.26 -2.81 -25.59
CA GLY A 73 -4.42 -2.21 -24.57
C GLY A 73 -4.28 -3.08 -23.33
N ILE A 74 -3.11 -3.05 -22.71
CA ILE A 74 -2.89 -3.68 -21.41
C ILE A 74 -2.17 -2.74 -20.46
N VAL A 75 -2.67 -2.62 -19.23
CA VAL A 75 -2.04 -1.89 -18.14
C VAL A 75 -1.68 -2.86 -17.03
N ILE A 76 -0.40 -2.93 -16.69
CA ILE A 76 0.14 -3.81 -15.66
C ILE A 76 0.41 -2.96 -14.42
N ALA A 77 -0.22 -3.32 -13.30
CA ALA A 77 -0.11 -2.61 -12.03
C ALA A 77 0.30 -3.57 -10.90
N PRO A 78 1.10 -3.13 -9.90
CA PRO A 78 1.62 -3.97 -8.82
C PRO A 78 0.56 -4.59 -7.91
N THR A 79 -0.53 -3.87 -7.64
CA THR A 79 -1.53 -4.29 -6.66
C THR A 79 -2.93 -4.40 -7.27
N ARG A 80 -3.79 -5.15 -6.59
CA ARG A 80 -5.19 -5.36 -7.00
C ARG A 80 -5.96 -4.05 -6.90
N GLU A 81 -5.70 -3.31 -5.84
CA GLU A 81 -6.27 -2.00 -5.54
C GLU A 81 -5.94 -1.00 -6.64
N LEU A 82 -4.67 -0.92 -7.03
CA LEU A 82 -4.24 -0.03 -8.10
C LEU A 82 -4.85 -0.46 -9.45
N ALA A 83 -4.91 -1.76 -9.75
CA ALA A 83 -5.56 -2.24 -10.96
C ALA A 83 -7.06 -1.88 -11.02
N ILE A 84 -7.78 -1.95 -9.89
CA ILE A 84 -9.18 -1.51 -9.79
C ILE A 84 -9.26 0.01 -9.98
N GLN A 85 -8.44 0.78 -9.28
CA GLN A 85 -8.44 2.25 -9.35
C GLN A 85 -8.17 2.74 -10.77
N VAL A 86 -7.09 2.24 -11.40
CA VAL A 86 -6.76 2.57 -12.79
C VAL A 86 -7.89 2.15 -13.73
N GLY A 87 -8.48 0.97 -13.52
CA GLY A 87 -9.63 0.53 -14.29
C GLY A 87 -10.86 1.44 -14.17
N GLU A 88 -11.18 1.90 -12.96
CA GLU A 88 -12.28 2.84 -12.70
C GLU A 88 -12.01 4.23 -13.31
N GLU A 89 -10.77 4.71 -13.21
CA GLU A 89 -10.37 6.00 -13.78
C GLU A 89 -10.42 5.96 -15.30
N LEU A 90 -9.84 4.94 -15.93
CA LEU A 90 -9.94 4.74 -17.37
C LEU A 90 -11.40 4.56 -17.82
N TYR A 91 -12.25 3.93 -17.02
CA TYR A 91 -13.67 3.76 -17.34
C TYR A 91 -14.41 5.09 -17.37
N LYS A 92 -14.10 6.00 -16.43
CA LYS A 92 -14.66 7.36 -16.40
C LYS A 92 -14.18 8.17 -17.60
N ILE A 93 -12.87 8.16 -17.88
CA ILE A 93 -12.28 8.90 -19.01
C ILE A 93 -12.79 8.33 -20.36
N GLY A 94 -12.91 7.01 -20.48
CA GLY A 94 -13.35 6.34 -21.70
C GLY A 94 -14.87 6.30 -21.91
N LYS A 95 -15.66 6.92 -21.01
CA LYS A 95 -17.12 6.80 -20.97
C LYS A 95 -17.78 7.26 -22.27
N HIS A 96 -17.43 8.44 -22.77
CA HIS A 96 -18.03 9.01 -23.97
C HIS A 96 -17.64 8.25 -25.25
N LYS A 97 -16.41 7.72 -25.30
CA LYS A 97 -15.94 6.83 -26.38
C LYS A 97 -16.47 5.39 -26.26
N ARG A 98 -17.11 5.03 -25.14
CA ARG A 98 -17.66 3.68 -24.85
C ARG A 98 -16.60 2.57 -24.83
N VAL A 99 -15.41 2.88 -24.31
CA VAL A 99 -14.34 1.89 -24.17
C VAL A 99 -14.68 0.89 -23.05
N ARG A 100 -14.73 -0.40 -23.38
CA ARG A 100 -14.86 -1.50 -22.42
C ARG A 100 -13.50 -1.80 -21.76
N ILE A 101 -13.43 -1.64 -20.44
CA ILE A 101 -12.23 -1.91 -19.64
C ILE A 101 -12.53 -3.03 -18.65
N LEU A 102 -11.59 -3.95 -18.46
CA LEU A 102 -11.72 -5.04 -17.50
C LEU A 102 -10.51 -5.12 -16.57
N PRO A 103 -10.71 -4.83 -15.27
CA PRO A 103 -9.75 -5.16 -14.23
C PRO A 103 -9.63 -6.67 -14.00
N ILE A 104 -8.40 -7.20 -13.98
CA ILE A 104 -8.10 -8.62 -13.75
C ILE A 104 -6.99 -8.76 -12.72
N TYR A 105 -7.30 -9.41 -11.59
CA TYR A 105 -6.37 -9.51 -10.47
C TYR A 105 -6.57 -10.77 -9.62
N GLY A 106 -5.58 -11.11 -8.79
CA GLY A 106 -5.64 -12.29 -7.90
C GLY A 106 -6.75 -12.21 -6.85
N GLY A 107 -7.07 -13.33 -6.18
CA GLY A 107 -7.98 -13.36 -5.03
C GLY A 107 -9.48 -13.20 -5.34
N GLN A 108 -9.85 -12.96 -6.59
CA GLN A 108 -11.20 -13.17 -7.11
C GLN A 108 -11.27 -14.51 -7.86
N ASP A 109 -12.45 -15.13 -7.88
CA ASP A 109 -12.72 -16.32 -8.69
C ASP A 109 -12.40 -16.06 -10.17
N ILE A 110 -11.47 -16.86 -10.71
CA ILE A 110 -11.04 -16.75 -12.10
C ILE A 110 -12.18 -17.01 -13.08
N ASN A 111 -13.16 -17.86 -12.74
CA ASN A 111 -14.29 -18.14 -13.63
C ASN A 111 -15.19 -16.92 -13.83
N ARG A 112 -15.24 -16.00 -12.84
CA ARG A 112 -15.91 -14.70 -13.01
C ARG A 112 -15.15 -13.82 -14.00
N GLN A 113 -13.81 -13.79 -13.94
CA GLN A 113 -12.97 -13.05 -14.88
C GLN A 113 -13.04 -13.65 -16.28
N ILE A 114 -13.05 -14.98 -16.43
CA ILE A 114 -13.27 -15.66 -17.72
C ILE A 114 -14.62 -15.28 -18.33
N ARG A 115 -15.69 -15.24 -17.53
CA ARG A 115 -17.01 -14.77 -17.99
C ARG A 115 -17.01 -13.30 -18.41
N ALA A 116 -16.23 -12.45 -17.72
CA ALA A 116 -16.10 -11.04 -18.09
C ALA A 116 -15.26 -10.85 -19.37
N LEU A 117 -14.21 -11.64 -19.58
CA LEU A 117 -13.40 -11.65 -20.80
C LEU A 117 -14.22 -12.00 -22.05
N LYS A 118 -15.24 -12.85 -21.91
CA LYS A 118 -16.21 -13.14 -22.99
C LYS A 118 -17.04 -11.93 -23.44
N LYS A 119 -16.98 -10.80 -22.74
CA LYS A 119 -17.61 -9.53 -23.14
C LYS A 119 -16.68 -8.63 -23.97
N HIS A 120 -15.57 -9.18 -24.47
CA HIS A 120 -14.64 -8.52 -25.39
C HIS A 120 -14.19 -7.14 -24.91
N PRO A 121 -13.54 -7.03 -23.74
CA PRO A 121 -12.95 -5.77 -23.30
C PRO A 121 -11.86 -5.31 -24.27
N HIS A 122 -11.74 -3.99 -24.48
CA HIS A 122 -10.67 -3.41 -25.31
C HIS A 122 -9.38 -3.21 -24.51
N ILE A 123 -9.50 -2.91 -23.21
CA ILE A 123 -8.36 -2.69 -22.32
C ILE A 123 -8.44 -3.65 -21.14
N ILE A 124 -7.33 -4.33 -20.85
CA ILE A 124 -7.13 -5.06 -19.61
C ILE A 124 -6.29 -4.23 -18.66
N VAL A 125 -6.71 -4.13 -17.40
CA VAL A 125 -5.89 -3.56 -16.32
C VAL A 125 -5.67 -4.66 -15.29
N GLY A 126 -4.44 -5.00 -14.91
CA GLY A 126 -4.27 -6.15 -14.04
C GLY A 126 -2.92 -6.32 -13.36
N THR A 127 -2.90 -7.26 -12.43
CA THR A 127 -1.68 -7.64 -11.71
C THR A 127 -0.89 -8.71 -12.48
N PRO A 128 0.46 -8.64 -12.53
CA PRO A 128 1.30 -9.53 -13.35
C PRO A 128 0.91 -11.01 -13.27
N GLY A 129 0.99 -11.62 -12.08
CA GLY A 129 0.72 -13.05 -11.93
C GLY A 129 -0.69 -13.49 -12.36
N ARG A 130 -1.72 -12.63 -12.26
CA ARG A 130 -3.07 -12.98 -12.73
C ARG A 130 -3.21 -12.83 -14.24
N ILE A 131 -2.60 -11.81 -14.84
CA ILE A 131 -2.55 -11.66 -16.30
C ILE A 131 -1.89 -12.91 -16.89
N LEU A 132 -0.74 -13.31 -16.35
CA LEU A 132 0.01 -14.48 -16.80
C LEU A 132 -0.81 -15.79 -16.64
N ASP A 133 -1.54 -15.97 -15.54
CA ASP A 133 -2.45 -17.11 -15.35
C ASP A 133 -3.54 -17.17 -16.45
N HIS A 134 -4.10 -16.02 -16.85
CA HIS A 134 -5.07 -15.98 -17.95
C HIS A 134 -4.47 -16.28 -19.33
N ILE A 135 -3.25 -15.82 -19.60
CA ILE A 135 -2.48 -16.11 -20.82
C ILE A 135 -2.20 -17.62 -20.90
N ASN A 136 -1.64 -18.19 -19.82
CA ASN A 136 -1.31 -19.62 -19.74
C ASN A 136 -2.55 -20.52 -19.94
N ARG A 137 -3.71 -20.08 -19.44
CA ARG A 137 -5.00 -20.77 -19.64
C ARG A 137 -5.65 -20.52 -21.00
N LYS A 138 -5.02 -19.69 -21.86
CA LYS A 138 -5.54 -19.27 -23.18
C LYS A 138 -6.89 -18.57 -23.12
N THR A 139 -7.19 -17.95 -21.98
CA THR A 139 -8.45 -17.20 -21.75
C THR A 139 -8.29 -15.71 -22.05
N LEU A 140 -7.05 -15.20 -21.97
CA LEU A 140 -6.66 -13.90 -22.47
C LEU A 140 -5.70 -14.09 -23.66
N ARG A 141 -5.84 -13.23 -24.66
CA ARG A 141 -5.12 -13.28 -25.93
C ARG A 141 -4.60 -11.89 -26.22
N LEU A 142 -3.28 -11.74 -26.36
CA LEU A 142 -2.62 -10.43 -26.51
C LEU A 142 -2.22 -10.10 -27.94
N GLN A 143 -2.58 -10.91 -28.93
CA GLN A 143 -2.09 -10.77 -30.32
C GLN A 143 -2.52 -9.46 -31.02
N ASN A 144 -3.52 -8.76 -30.49
CA ASN A 144 -4.00 -7.48 -31.02
C ASN A 144 -3.65 -6.30 -30.11
N VAL A 145 -2.79 -6.51 -29.10
CA VAL A 145 -2.35 -5.44 -28.21
C VAL A 145 -1.38 -4.54 -28.96
N GLU A 146 -1.72 -3.27 -29.02
CA GLU A 146 -0.93 -2.21 -29.67
C GLU A 146 -0.29 -1.26 -28.66
N THR A 147 -0.69 -1.34 -27.38
CA THR A 147 -0.17 -0.49 -26.31
C THR A 147 -0.08 -1.24 -24.98
N VAL A 148 1.11 -1.21 -24.38
CA VAL A 148 1.40 -1.74 -23.05
C VAL A 148 1.76 -0.60 -22.12
N VAL A 149 1.19 -0.60 -20.92
CA VAL A 149 1.52 0.33 -19.85
C VAL A 149 2.05 -0.44 -18.64
N LEU A 150 3.21 -0.05 -18.13
CA LEU A 150 3.75 -0.51 -16.84
C LEU A 150 3.60 0.62 -15.83
N ASP A 151 2.66 0.51 -14.89
CA ASP A 151 2.44 1.52 -13.85
C ASP A 151 3.08 1.09 -12.52
N GLU A 152 3.71 2.03 -11.82
CA GLU A 152 4.53 1.79 -10.62
C GLU A 152 5.53 0.63 -10.81
N ALA A 153 6.34 0.71 -11.86
CA ALA A 153 7.24 -0.38 -12.27
C ALA A 153 8.28 -0.76 -11.21
N ASP A 154 8.83 0.22 -10.49
CA ASP A 154 9.72 0.01 -9.34
C ASP A 154 9.05 -0.79 -8.20
N GLU A 155 7.78 -0.55 -7.94
CA GLU A 155 7.03 -1.33 -6.95
C GLU A 155 6.82 -2.78 -7.39
N MET A 156 6.58 -3.02 -8.68
CA MET A 156 6.49 -4.39 -9.20
C MET A 156 7.82 -5.16 -9.04
N LEU A 157 8.95 -4.48 -9.19
CA LEU A 157 10.27 -5.04 -8.91
C LEU A 157 10.41 -5.39 -7.41
N ASN A 158 10.04 -4.48 -6.52
CA ASN A 158 10.12 -4.71 -5.07
C ASN A 158 9.26 -5.90 -4.60
N MET A 159 8.19 -6.21 -5.34
CA MET A 159 7.30 -7.35 -5.09
C MET A 159 7.77 -8.65 -5.75
N GLY A 160 8.86 -8.62 -6.53
CA GLY A 160 9.41 -9.79 -7.20
C GLY A 160 8.69 -10.19 -8.49
N PHE A 161 7.93 -9.30 -9.11
CA PHE A 161 7.16 -9.59 -10.33
C PHE A 161 7.96 -9.45 -11.63
N ILE A 162 9.29 -9.31 -11.55
CA ILE A 162 10.12 -9.05 -12.73
C ILE A 162 9.96 -10.13 -13.82
N GLU A 163 9.99 -11.40 -13.43
CA GLU A 163 9.87 -12.54 -14.34
C GLU A 163 8.46 -12.62 -14.97
N ASP A 164 7.42 -12.34 -14.17
CA ASP A 164 6.04 -12.31 -14.66
C ASP A 164 5.84 -11.20 -15.71
N ILE A 165 6.44 -10.02 -15.50
CA ILE A 165 6.37 -8.91 -16.46
C ILE A 165 7.05 -9.29 -17.77
N GLU A 166 8.28 -9.81 -17.72
CA GLU A 166 9.00 -10.23 -18.91
C GLU A 166 8.23 -11.29 -19.70
N ALA A 167 7.60 -12.25 -19.01
CA ALA A 167 6.78 -13.27 -19.64
C ALA A 167 5.55 -12.67 -20.35
N ILE A 168 4.87 -11.70 -19.73
CA ILE A 168 3.73 -11.00 -20.34
C ILE A 168 4.18 -10.21 -21.58
N LEU A 169 5.26 -9.44 -21.47
CA LEU A 169 5.79 -8.63 -22.59
C LEU A 169 6.23 -9.51 -23.77
N THR A 170 6.70 -10.72 -23.51
CA THR A 170 7.07 -11.69 -24.56
C THR A 170 5.85 -12.25 -25.32
N ASP A 171 4.65 -12.25 -24.73
CA ASP A 171 3.41 -12.69 -25.40
C ASP A 171 2.72 -11.56 -26.20
N VAL A 172 3.16 -10.31 -26.00
CA VAL A 172 2.69 -9.14 -26.76
C VAL A 172 3.40 -9.09 -28.14
N PRO A 173 2.72 -8.68 -29.23
CA PRO A 173 3.35 -8.53 -30.54
C PRO A 173 4.59 -7.64 -30.51
N GLU A 174 5.63 -7.94 -31.31
CA GLU A 174 6.85 -7.13 -31.35
C GLU A 174 6.58 -5.65 -31.69
N THR A 175 5.63 -5.39 -32.60
CA THR A 175 5.22 -4.03 -32.96
C THR A 175 4.12 -3.52 -32.03
N HIS A 176 4.52 -2.97 -30.89
CA HIS A 176 3.65 -2.30 -29.93
C HIS A 176 4.29 -1.02 -29.39
N GLN A 177 3.48 -0.17 -28.77
CA GLN A 177 3.96 0.99 -28.00
C GLN A 177 4.04 0.62 -26.52
N THR A 178 5.12 1.00 -25.84
CA THR A 178 5.31 0.80 -24.40
C THR A 178 5.40 2.11 -23.64
N LEU A 179 4.58 2.25 -22.60
CA LEU A 179 4.59 3.38 -21.68
C LEU A 179 4.97 2.89 -20.27
N LEU A 180 6.15 3.24 -19.79
CA LEU A 180 6.66 2.85 -18.48
C LEU A 180 6.59 4.05 -17.52
N PHE A 181 5.87 3.90 -16.42
CA PHE A 181 5.76 4.90 -15.37
C PHE A 181 6.33 4.37 -14.06
N SER A 182 7.25 5.14 -13.48
CA SER A 182 7.95 4.75 -12.26
C SER A 182 8.39 5.98 -11.46
N ALA A 183 8.47 5.88 -10.13
CA ALA A 183 9.07 6.97 -9.34
C ALA A 183 10.60 6.93 -9.44
N THR A 184 11.16 5.71 -9.46
CA THR A 184 12.58 5.42 -9.52
C THR A 184 12.95 4.56 -10.73
N MET A 185 14.22 4.57 -11.12
CA MET A 185 14.73 3.78 -12.26
C MET A 185 15.94 2.94 -11.84
N PRO A 186 15.74 1.93 -10.97
CA PRO A 186 16.81 1.00 -10.61
C PRO A 186 17.21 0.13 -11.81
N ASP A 187 18.42 -0.45 -11.78
CA ASP A 187 18.99 -1.18 -12.91
C ASP A 187 18.07 -2.28 -13.51
N PRO A 188 17.30 -3.05 -12.72
CA PRO A 188 16.37 -4.03 -13.30
C PRO A 188 15.26 -3.38 -14.16
N ILE A 189 14.74 -2.22 -13.75
CA ILE A 189 13.73 -1.49 -14.54
C ILE A 189 14.35 -0.89 -15.79
N ARG A 190 15.60 -0.41 -15.72
CA ARG A 190 16.33 0.05 -16.91
C ARG A 190 16.52 -1.07 -17.92
N ARG A 191 16.85 -2.28 -17.47
CA ARG A 191 16.98 -3.46 -18.34
C ARG A 191 15.66 -3.84 -19.03
N ILE A 192 14.52 -3.72 -18.34
CA ILE A 192 13.21 -3.88 -19.00
C ILE A 192 13.05 -2.85 -20.10
N ALA A 193 13.33 -1.57 -19.81
CA ALA A 193 13.18 -0.50 -20.78
C ALA A 193 14.08 -0.71 -22.01
N GLU A 194 15.35 -1.09 -21.80
CA GLU A 194 16.31 -1.35 -22.88
C GLU A 194 15.92 -2.55 -23.76
N ARG A 195 15.23 -3.55 -23.18
CA ARG A 195 14.87 -4.78 -23.89
C ARG A 195 13.53 -4.70 -24.62
N PHE A 196 12.55 -3.99 -24.06
CA PHE A 196 11.16 -4.01 -24.52
C PHE A 196 10.64 -2.65 -25.02
N MET A 197 11.49 -1.62 -25.09
CA MET A 197 11.11 -0.30 -25.60
C MET A 197 12.00 0.13 -26.77
N THR A 198 11.44 0.89 -27.71
CA THR A 198 12.14 1.41 -28.88
C THR A 198 12.30 2.92 -28.78
N GLU A 199 13.55 3.39 -28.66
CA GLU A 199 13.92 4.82 -28.55
C GLU A 199 13.02 5.65 -27.61
N PRO A 200 12.83 5.22 -26.34
CA PRO A 200 11.84 5.82 -25.47
C PRO A 200 12.16 7.27 -25.12
N GLN A 201 11.15 8.13 -25.16
CA GLN A 201 11.25 9.50 -24.66
C GLN A 201 11.26 9.47 -23.12
N HIS A 202 12.35 9.98 -22.54
CA HIS A 202 12.48 10.03 -21.09
C HIS A 202 11.95 11.35 -20.56
N ILE A 203 10.75 11.28 -19.97
CA ILE A 203 10.05 12.42 -19.41
C ILE A 203 10.26 12.41 -17.91
N LYS A 204 11.13 13.29 -17.45
CA LYS A 204 11.45 13.43 -16.04
C LYS A 204 10.86 14.72 -15.52
N VAL A 205 9.68 14.61 -14.91
CA VAL A 205 9.16 15.70 -14.10
C VAL A 205 10.03 15.76 -12.87
N LYS A 206 10.84 16.83 -12.76
CA LYS A 206 11.58 17.11 -11.52
C LYS A 206 10.58 16.97 -10.39
N ALA A 207 10.89 16.12 -9.42
CA ALA A 207 10.24 16.24 -8.13
C ALA A 207 10.42 17.71 -7.74
N LYS A 208 9.33 18.50 -7.81
CA LYS A 208 9.16 19.56 -6.82
C LYS A 208 9.52 18.87 -5.53
N GLU A 209 10.52 19.41 -4.83
CA GLU A 209 11.13 18.78 -3.66
C GLU A 209 10.07 17.96 -2.93
N VAL A 210 10.39 16.72 -2.52
CA VAL A 210 9.45 15.85 -1.77
C VAL A 210 9.06 16.48 -0.41
N THR A 211 9.30 17.77 -0.22
CA THR A 211 8.35 18.61 0.46
C THR A 211 6.98 18.44 -0.18
N MET A 212 6.15 17.58 0.38
CA MET A 212 4.73 17.87 0.44
C MET A 212 4.61 19.01 1.46
N PRO A 213 4.70 20.29 1.05
CA PRO A 213 4.82 21.39 2.02
C PRO A 213 3.57 21.45 2.91
N ASN A 214 2.45 20.99 2.37
CA ASN A 214 1.16 20.92 3.04
C ASN A 214 1.10 19.82 4.11
N ILE A 215 2.10 18.92 4.18
CA ILE A 215 2.19 17.90 5.22
C ILE A 215 3.16 18.36 6.29
N GLN A 216 2.66 18.53 7.51
CA GLN A 216 3.46 18.70 8.71
C GLN A 216 3.96 17.32 9.16
N GLN A 217 5.27 17.21 9.41
CA GLN A 217 5.91 15.93 9.68
C GLN A 217 6.56 15.97 11.05
N PHE A 218 6.07 15.12 11.95
CA PHE A 218 6.57 14.99 13.31
C PHE A 218 7.16 13.59 13.53
N TYR A 219 8.15 13.50 14.41
CA TYR A 219 8.57 12.23 14.98
C TYR A 219 8.46 12.27 16.51
N LEU A 220 8.13 11.12 17.08
CA LEU A 220 8.04 10.92 18.52
C LEU A 220 8.98 9.79 18.90
N GLU A 221 9.86 10.03 19.87
CA GLU A 221 10.70 8.97 20.43
C GLU A 221 9.91 8.21 21.50
N VAL A 222 9.50 6.97 21.21
CA VAL A 222 8.59 6.20 22.05
C VAL A 222 9.11 4.78 22.21
N GLN A 223 9.08 4.27 23.45
CA GLN A 223 9.36 2.86 23.70
C GLN A 223 8.24 1.98 23.13
N GLU A 224 8.57 0.80 22.62
CA GLU A 224 7.63 -0.10 21.97
C GLU A 224 6.36 -0.36 22.81
N LYS A 225 6.52 -0.58 24.11
CA LYS A 225 5.41 -0.83 25.05
C LYS A 225 4.47 0.37 25.24
N LYS A 226 4.94 1.59 24.97
CA LYS A 226 4.17 2.83 25.15
C LYS A 226 3.50 3.32 23.87
N LYS A 227 3.86 2.76 22.70
CA LYS A 227 3.35 3.23 21.40
C LYS A 227 1.82 3.25 21.34
N PHE A 228 1.15 2.24 21.87
CA PHE A 228 -0.31 2.15 21.82
C PHE A 228 -1.01 3.24 22.63
N ASP A 229 -0.57 3.46 23.88
CA ASP A 229 -1.12 4.53 24.70
C ASP A 229 -0.82 5.91 24.12
N VAL A 230 0.36 6.10 23.50
CA VAL A 230 0.69 7.34 22.80
C VAL A 230 -0.20 7.55 21.56
N LEU A 231 -0.47 6.49 20.78
CA LEU A 231 -1.38 6.57 19.63
C LEU A 231 -2.78 7.01 20.06
N THR A 232 -3.35 6.34 21.05
CA THR A 232 -4.72 6.65 21.53
C THR A 232 -4.84 8.08 22.05
N ARG A 233 -3.87 8.53 22.85
CA ARG A 233 -3.79 9.93 23.30
C ARG A 233 -3.70 10.93 22.16
N LEU A 234 -2.92 10.63 21.12
CA LEU A 234 -2.86 11.50 19.93
C LEU A 234 -4.19 11.53 19.18
N LEU A 235 -4.86 10.39 19.03
CA LEU A 235 -6.20 10.31 18.42
C LEU A 235 -7.21 11.14 19.21
N ASP A 236 -7.16 11.10 20.55
CA ASP A 236 -8.03 11.87 21.42
C ASP A 236 -7.81 13.39 21.30
N ILE A 237 -6.55 13.83 21.37
CA ILE A 237 -6.17 15.25 21.31
C ILE A 237 -6.46 15.83 19.92
N GLN A 238 -6.15 15.09 18.86
CA GLN A 238 -6.21 15.59 17.49
C GLN A 238 -7.57 15.37 16.83
N SER A 239 -8.35 14.40 17.30
CA SER A 239 -9.69 14.03 16.80
C SER A 239 -9.78 14.07 15.26
N PRO A 240 -8.98 13.23 14.56
CA PRO A 240 -8.86 13.27 13.11
C PRO A 240 -10.17 12.87 12.41
N GLU A 241 -10.57 13.59 11.36
CA GLU A 241 -11.71 13.19 10.51
C GLU A 241 -11.54 11.77 9.93
N LEU A 242 -10.37 11.50 9.35
CA LEU A 242 -9.97 10.19 8.85
C LEU A 242 -8.47 10.02 9.08
N ALA A 243 -8.08 8.91 9.69
CA ALA A 243 -6.70 8.57 9.99
C ALA A 243 -6.28 7.22 9.38
N ILE A 244 -5.03 7.15 8.92
CA ILE A 244 -4.40 5.87 8.57
C ILE A 244 -3.27 5.58 9.54
N VAL A 245 -3.28 4.39 10.14
CA VAL A 245 -2.24 3.90 11.04
C VAL A 245 -1.48 2.77 10.37
N PHE A 246 -0.19 2.98 10.09
CA PHE A 246 0.66 2.00 9.42
C PHE A 246 1.39 1.09 10.41
N GLY A 247 1.09 -0.21 10.31
CA GLY A 247 1.79 -1.29 11.00
C GLY A 247 2.71 -2.08 10.08
N ARG A 248 3.76 -2.69 10.63
CA ARG A 248 4.76 -3.44 9.86
C ARG A 248 4.24 -4.80 9.38
N THR A 249 3.56 -5.54 10.26
CA THR A 249 3.13 -6.92 10.00
C THR A 249 1.62 -7.05 10.04
N LYS A 250 1.09 -8.05 9.32
CA LYS A 250 -0.35 -8.34 9.24
C LYS A 250 -0.95 -8.56 10.63
N ARG A 251 -0.25 -9.38 11.44
CA ARG A 251 -0.61 -9.67 12.82
C ARG A 251 -0.66 -8.42 13.70
N ARG A 252 0.28 -7.49 13.54
CA ARG A 252 0.22 -6.20 14.26
C ARG A 252 -0.93 -5.32 13.81
N VAL A 253 -1.27 -5.33 12.52
CA VAL A 253 -2.44 -4.62 12.03
C VAL A 253 -3.72 -5.17 12.68
N ASP A 254 -3.85 -6.49 12.77
CA ASP A 254 -4.97 -7.14 13.46
C ASP A 254 -5.01 -6.76 14.94
N GLU A 255 -3.93 -7.00 15.69
CA GLU A 255 -3.82 -6.67 17.13
C GLU A 255 -4.11 -5.18 17.40
N LEU A 256 -3.59 -4.28 16.56
CA LEU A 256 -3.77 -2.84 16.73
C LEU A 256 -5.21 -2.41 16.42
N SER A 257 -5.83 -2.97 15.39
CA SER A 257 -7.23 -2.66 15.06
C SER A 257 -8.20 -3.19 16.12
N GLU A 258 -7.96 -4.39 16.66
CA GLU A 258 -8.74 -4.96 17.76
C GLU A 258 -8.59 -4.12 19.02
N ALA A 259 -7.35 -3.75 19.37
CA ALA A 259 -7.05 -2.91 20.51
C ALA A 259 -7.73 -1.52 20.43
N LEU A 260 -7.73 -0.90 19.24
CA LEU A 260 -8.44 0.37 19.02
C LEU A 260 -9.96 0.21 19.19
N ASN A 261 -10.55 -0.88 18.69
CA ASN A 261 -11.98 -1.15 18.90
C ASN A 261 -12.32 -1.38 20.36
N LEU A 262 -11.48 -2.10 21.12
CA LEU A 262 -11.65 -2.29 22.56
C LEU A 262 -11.64 -0.95 23.30
N ARG A 263 -10.75 -0.03 22.90
CA ARG A 263 -10.71 1.36 23.41
C ARG A 263 -11.85 2.25 22.87
N GLY A 264 -12.76 1.71 22.06
CA GLY A 264 -13.94 2.42 21.57
C GLY A 264 -13.72 3.34 20.37
N TYR A 265 -12.61 3.18 19.64
CA TYR A 265 -12.39 3.84 18.35
C TYR A 265 -12.96 2.98 17.21
N ALA A 266 -13.62 3.62 16.25
CA ALA A 266 -14.12 2.94 15.05
C ALA A 266 -12.95 2.64 14.10
N ALA A 267 -12.34 1.46 14.27
CA ALA A 267 -11.15 1.05 13.53
C ALA A 267 -11.34 -0.29 12.79
N GLU A 268 -10.80 -0.42 11.57
CA GLU A 268 -10.66 -1.73 10.93
C GLU A 268 -9.27 -1.90 10.31
N GLY A 269 -8.74 -3.12 10.38
CA GLY A 269 -7.46 -3.51 9.78
C GLY A 269 -7.59 -3.85 8.29
N ILE A 270 -6.56 -3.53 7.50
CA ILE A 270 -6.40 -3.97 6.11
C ILE A 270 -4.99 -4.51 5.85
N HIS A 271 -4.90 -5.77 5.45
CA HIS A 271 -3.63 -6.44 5.17
C HIS A 271 -3.78 -7.53 4.09
N GLY A 272 -2.67 -8.16 3.71
CA GLY A 272 -2.58 -9.12 2.59
C GLY A 272 -3.42 -10.40 2.69
N ASP A 273 -3.77 -10.82 3.91
CA ASP A 273 -4.48 -12.10 4.13
C ASP A 273 -6.01 -11.94 4.16
N LEU A 274 -6.51 -10.70 4.17
CA LEU A 274 -7.93 -10.46 4.05
C LEU A 274 -8.45 -10.87 2.67
N THR A 275 -9.63 -11.48 2.67
CA THR A 275 -10.36 -11.74 1.44
C THR A 275 -10.64 -10.43 0.71
N GLN A 276 -10.71 -10.49 -0.62
CA GLN A 276 -10.97 -9.30 -1.43
C GLN A 276 -12.31 -8.64 -1.09
N ALA A 277 -13.34 -9.45 -0.81
CA ALA A 277 -14.64 -8.94 -0.37
C ALA A 277 -14.54 -8.14 0.94
N LYS A 278 -13.76 -8.64 1.91
CA LYS A 278 -13.55 -7.94 3.19
C LYS A 278 -12.73 -6.67 2.98
N ARG A 279 -11.65 -6.70 2.20
CA ARG A 279 -10.85 -5.49 1.86
C ARG A 279 -11.73 -4.40 1.24
N MET A 280 -12.51 -4.73 0.21
CA MET A 280 -13.43 -3.77 -0.43
C MET A 280 -14.47 -3.23 0.55
N SER A 281 -14.99 -4.07 1.45
CA SER A 281 -15.91 -3.62 2.49
C SER A 281 -15.27 -2.64 3.46
N VAL A 282 -14.04 -2.90 3.91
CA VAL A 282 -13.28 -2.02 4.82
C VAL A 282 -13.01 -0.68 4.15
N LEU A 283 -12.52 -0.70 2.91
CA LEU A 283 -12.23 0.52 2.14
C LEU A 283 -13.49 1.35 1.90
N ARG A 284 -14.61 0.71 1.59
CA ARG A 284 -15.90 1.41 1.45
C ARG A 284 -16.32 2.09 2.74
N LYS A 285 -16.30 1.37 3.87
CA LYS A 285 -16.65 1.94 5.19
C LYS A 285 -15.77 3.13 5.55
N PHE A 286 -14.47 3.04 5.29
CA PHE A 286 -13.54 4.15 5.56
C PHE A 286 -13.80 5.34 4.64
N LYS A 287 -14.05 5.10 3.35
CA LYS A 287 -14.37 6.17 2.38
C LYS A 287 -15.69 6.88 2.69
N GLU A 288 -16.67 6.16 3.24
CA GLU A 288 -17.97 6.69 3.66
C GLU A 288 -17.94 7.28 5.10
N GLY A 289 -16.80 7.23 5.80
CA GLY A 289 -16.67 7.75 7.16
C GLY A 289 -17.36 6.90 8.24
N SER A 290 -17.77 5.67 7.93
CA SER A 290 -18.32 4.73 8.93
C SER A 290 -17.28 4.19 9.91
N ILE A 291 -16.00 4.27 9.54
CA ILE A 291 -14.86 4.04 10.42
C ILE A 291 -13.89 5.21 10.24
N GLU A 292 -13.32 5.67 11.35
CA GLU A 292 -12.46 6.87 11.40
C GLU A 292 -10.98 6.49 11.26
N VAL A 293 -10.61 5.26 11.66
CA VAL A 293 -9.23 4.80 11.69
C VAL A 293 -9.03 3.54 10.84
N LEU A 294 -8.24 3.66 9.78
CA LEU A 294 -7.81 2.52 8.97
C LEU A 294 -6.42 2.06 9.41
N VAL A 295 -6.29 0.85 9.94
CA VAL A 295 -4.99 0.27 10.28
C VAL A 295 -4.49 -0.56 9.09
N ALA A 296 -3.30 -0.29 8.56
CA ALA A 296 -2.85 -0.89 7.29
C ALA A 296 -1.39 -1.34 7.29
N THR A 297 -1.08 -2.37 6.50
CA THR A 297 0.30 -2.64 6.06
C THR A 297 0.63 -1.85 4.79
N ASP A 298 1.92 -1.64 4.49
CA ASP A 298 2.38 -0.97 3.27
C ASP A 298 1.73 -1.52 2.00
N VAL A 299 1.77 -2.86 1.84
CA VAL A 299 1.23 -3.55 0.66
C VAL A 299 -0.28 -3.35 0.52
N ALA A 300 -1.00 -3.19 1.64
CA ALA A 300 -2.44 -3.04 1.62
C ALA A 300 -2.92 -1.60 1.43
N ALA A 301 -2.07 -0.61 1.71
CA ALA A 301 -2.39 0.80 1.57
C ALA A 301 -1.82 1.47 0.31
N ARG A 302 -0.98 0.77 -0.46
CA ARG A 302 -0.54 1.20 -1.81
C ARG A 302 -1.72 1.19 -2.78
N GLY A 303 -1.78 2.20 -3.67
CA GLY A 303 -2.88 2.34 -4.62
C GLY A 303 -4.25 2.61 -4.00
N LEU A 304 -4.32 2.99 -2.72
CA LEU A 304 -5.57 3.49 -2.14
C LEU A 304 -5.75 4.96 -2.52
N ASP A 305 -6.69 5.25 -3.41
CA ASP A 305 -7.20 6.60 -3.64
C ASP A 305 -8.31 6.94 -2.65
N ILE A 306 -7.88 7.46 -1.51
CA ILE A 306 -8.79 7.87 -0.43
C ILE A 306 -8.54 9.34 -0.17
N SER A 307 -9.48 10.16 -0.62
CA SER A 307 -9.56 11.57 -0.32
C SER A 307 -10.07 11.78 1.11
N GLY A 308 -9.63 12.85 1.78
CA GLY A 308 -10.15 13.23 3.09
C GLY A 308 -9.34 12.70 4.29
N VAL A 309 -8.29 11.91 4.06
CA VAL A 309 -7.36 11.53 5.14
C VAL A 309 -6.64 12.78 5.61
N THR A 310 -6.80 13.12 6.89
CA THR A 310 -6.17 14.29 7.53
C THR A 310 -4.88 13.88 8.25
N HIS A 311 -4.86 12.68 8.82
CA HIS A 311 -3.76 12.20 9.66
C HIS A 311 -3.18 10.86 9.19
N VAL A 312 -1.85 10.75 9.24
CA VAL A 312 -1.11 9.51 9.02
C VAL A 312 -0.21 9.23 10.21
N TYR A 313 -0.42 8.09 10.86
CA TYR A 313 0.41 7.61 11.97
C TYR A 313 1.26 6.44 11.49
N ASN A 314 2.58 6.59 11.49
CA ASN A 314 3.50 5.50 11.29
C ASN A 314 3.80 4.85 12.64
N PHE A 315 2.94 3.93 13.06
CA PHE A 315 3.08 3.20 14.32
C PHE A 315 4.39 2.40 14.37
N ASP A 316 4.73 1.82 13.21
CA ASP A 316 6.03 1.21 12.96
C ASP A 316 6.79 2.01 11.91
N ILE A 317 8.06 2.31 12.17
CA ILE A 317 8.92 2.98 11.19
C ILE A 317 9.01 2.15 9.90
N PRO A 318 8.85 2.77 8.72
CA PRO A 318 9.04 2.09 7.44
C PRO A 318 10.48 1.60 7.29
N GLN A 319 10.66 0.55 6.49
CA GLN A 319 11.98 -0.07 6.30
C GLN A 319 12.91 0.78 5.43
N ASP A 320 12.33 1.56 4.52
CA ASP A 320 13.04 2.40 3.56
C ASP A 320 12.38 3.79 3.42
N PRO A 321 13.12 4.80 2.95
CA PRO A 321 12.60 6.16 2.79
C PRO A 321 11.49 6.31 1.74
N GLU A 322 11.44 5.45 0.73
CA GLU A 322 10.44 5.54 -0.35
C GLU A 322 9.06 5.13 0.18
N SER A 323 9.02 4.04 0.94
CA SER A 323 7.85 3.62 1.70
C SER A 323 7.34 4.73 2.62
N TYR A 324 8.23 5.47 3.32
CA TYR A 324 7.81 6.61 4.14
C TYR A 324 7.04 7.66 3.32
N VAL A 325 7.59 8.08 2.17
CA VAL A 325 6.96 9.06 1.27
C VAL A 325 5.60 8.56 0.79
N HIS A 326 5.48 7.28 0.42
CA HIS A 326 4.23 6.68 -0.03
C HIS A 326 3.15 6.61 1.07
N ARG A 327 3.55 6.38 2.32
CA ARG A 327 2.65 6.39 3.48
C ARG A 327 2.13 7.79 3.78
N ILE A 328 3.02 8.77 3.89
CA ILE A 328 2.59 10.14 4.24
C ILE A 328 1.84 10.82 3.09
N GLY A 329 2.08 10.43 1.83
CA GLY A 329 1.29 10.87 0.67
C GLY A 329 -0.16 10.37 0.63
N ARG A 330 -0.63 9.67 1.68
CA ARG A 330 -2.05 9.40 1.87
C ARG A 330 -2.82 10.61 2.42
N THR A 331 -2.16 11.54 3.11
CA THR A 331 -2.75 12.81 3.56
C THR A 331 -2.28 13.99 2.68
N GLY A 332 -2.80 15.19 2.91
CA GLY A 332 -2.36 16.42 2.24
C GLY A 332 -2.68 16.49 0.74
N ARG A 333 -3.68 15.72 0.29
CA ARG A 333 -4.10 15.65 -1.12
C ARG A 333 -4.93 16.87 -1.54
N ALA A 334 -4.94 17.16 -2.84
CA ALA A 334 -5.72 18.27 -3.45
C ALA A 334 -5.48 19.64 -2.76
N GLY A 335 -4.25 19.91 -2.34
CA GLY A 335 -3.88 21.18 -1.71
C GLY A 335 -4.27 21.31 -0.23
N LYS A 336 -4.98 20.34 0.36
CA LYS A 336 -5.32 20.35 1.79
C LYS A 336 -4.09 20.16 2.68
N LYS A 337 -4.16 20.65 3.91
CA LYS A 337 -3.15 20.38 4.95
C LYS A 337 -3.27 18.95 5.45
N GLY A 338 -2.15 18.34 5.82
CA GLY A 338 -2.09 17.00 6.39
C GLY A 338 -1.07 16.92 7.52
N ILE A 339 -1.25 15.98 8.43
CA ILE A 339 -0.31 15.72 9.53
C ILE A 339 0.19 14.28 9.43
N ALA A 340 1.51 14.12 9.49
CA ALA A 340 2.16 12.83 9.54
C ALA A 340 3.01 12.71 10.81
N MET A 341 2.78 11.65 11.58
CA MET A 341 3.54 11.35 12.79
C MET A 341 4.28 10.03 12.62
N LEU A 342 5.53 9.99 13.08
CA LEU A 342 6.39 8.82 13.02
C LEU A 342 6.83 8.40 14.42
N PHE A 343 6.47 7.19 14.83
CA PHE A 343 6.95 6.62 16.08
C PHE A 343 8.30 5.97 15.87
N VAL A 344 9.28 6.39 16.67
CA VAL A 344 10.67 5.95 16.57
C VAL A 344 11.07 5.38 17.91
N THR A 345 11.49 4.11 17.96
CA THR A 345 12.13 3.59 19.16
C THR A 345 13.60 4.06 19.22
N PRO A 346 14.26 4.09 20.39
CA PRO A 346 15.65 4.54 20.49
C PRO A 346 16.61 3.81 19.54
N ARG A 347 16.35 2.52 19.25
CA ARG A 347 17.12 1.67 18.33
C ARG A 347 16.92 2.02 16.85
N GLU A 348 15.83 2.70 16.52
CA GLU A 348 15.43 3.05 15.14
C GLU A 348 15.90 4.48 14.74
N SER A 349 16.62 5.18 15.63
CA SER A 349 17.16 6.53 15.38
C SER A 349 18.02 6.63 14.11
N GLY A 350 18.73 5.56 13.74
CA GLY A 350 19.50 5.50 12.50
C GLY A 350 18.62 5.48 11.24
N GLN A 351 17.47 4.82 11.30
CA GLN A 351 16.49 4.76 10.21
C GLN A 351 15.81 6.12 10.04
N LEU A 352 15.45 6.80 11.12
CA LEU A 352 14.93 8.18 11.07
C LEU A 352 15.90 9.10 10.31
N LYS A 353 17.18 9.12 10.69
CA LYS A 353 18.21 9.93 10.01
C LYS A 353 18.34 9.58 8.53
N ASN A 354 18.19 8.30 8.16
CA ASN A 354 18.24 7.88 6.77
C ASN A 354 17.01 8.40 5.98
N ILE A 355 15.82 8.38 6.58
CA ILE A 355 14.60 8.94 5.99
C ILE A 355 14.77 10.45 5.80
N GLU A 356 15.18 11.20 6.83
CA GLU A 356 15.37 12.65 6.74
C GLU A 356 16.42 13.04 5.69
N ARG A 357 17.54 12.30 5.62
CA ARG A 357 18.59 12.55 4.63
C ARG A 357 18.11 12.32 3.20
N THR A 358 17.37 11.25 2.96
CA THR A 358 16.89 10.88 1.62
C THR A 358 15.75 11.81 1.18
N THR A 359 14.85 12.15 2.09
CA THR A 359 13.75 13.10 1.83
C THR A 359 14.21 14.56 1.83
N LYS A 360 15.43 14.83 2.32
CA LYS A 360 16.02 16.17 2.53
C LYS A 360 15.16 17.08 3.40
N ARG A 361 14.33 16.51 4.28
CA ARG A 361 13.46 17.24 5.19
C ARG A 361 13.66 16.72 6.60
N LYS A 362 13.94 17.63 7.53
CA LYS A 362 13.95 17.29 8.95
C LYS A 362 12.52 17.22 9.48
N MET A 363 12.26 16.23 10.33
CA MET A 363 10.98 16.11 11.03
C MET A 363 11.08 16.85 12.36
N ASP A 364 10.01 17.55 12.71
CA ASP A 364 9.96 18.23 14.00
C ASP A 364 9.77 17.19 15.10
N ARG A 365 10.56 17.29 16.17
CA ARG A 365 10.38 16.42 17.33
C ARG A 365 9.11 16.85 18.06
N MET A 366 8.24 15.88 18.33
CA MET A 366 7.08 16.05 19.20
C MET A 366 7.26 15.14 20.42
N ASP A 367 6.99 15.67 21.59
CA ASP A 367 7.00 14.86 22.81
C ASP A 367 5.71 14.04 22.91
N ALA A 368 5.83 12.85 23.50
CA ALA A 368 4.69 11.95 23.64
C ALA A 368 3.70 12.53 24.67
N PRO A 369 2.41 12.72 24.30
CA PRO A 369 1.44 13.27 25.22
C PRO A 369 1.26 12.39 26.46
N THR A 370 1.13 13.05 27.59
CA THR A 370 0.76 12.45 28.87
C THR A 370 -0.74 12.11 28.90
N LEU A 371 -1.16 11.33 29.90
CA LEU A 371 -2.58 11.02 30.07
C LEU A 371 -3.37 12.30 30.40
N ASP A 372 -2.81 13.16 31.23
CA ASP A 372 -3.46 14.40 31.68
C ASP A 372 -3.67 15.37 30.51
N GLU A 373 -2.66 15.52 29.63
CA GLU A 373 -2.79 16.32 28.41
C GLU A 373 -3.86 15.76 27.45
N ALA A 374 -4.01 14.43 27.37
CA ALA A 374 -5.04 13.81 26.55
C ALA A 374 -6.46 14.06 27.11
N LEU A 375 -6.61 13.97 28.43
CA LEU A 375 -7.85 14.30 29.12
C LEU A 375 -8.23 15.76 28.94
N GLU A 376 -7.27 16.67 29.13
CA GLU A 376 -7.47 18.11 28.92
C GLU A 376 -7.86 18.41 27.46
N GLY A 377 -7.20 17.76 26.50
CA GLY A 377 -7.54 17.86 25.08
C GLY A 377 -8.98 17.44 24.77
N GLN A 378 -9.42 16.28 25.28
CA GLN A 378 -10.82 15.85 25.12
C GLN A 378 -11.82 16.81 25.77
N GLN A 379 -11.53 17.25 26.99
CA GLN A 379 -12.38 18.20 27.71
C GLN A 379 -12.56 19.50 26.92
N ARG A 380 -11.48 20.00 26.31
CA ARG A 380 -11.51 21.19 25.47
C ARG A 380 -12.36 21.00 24.21
N LEU A 381 -12.20 19.89 23.50
CA LEU A 381 -12.99 19.59 22.29
C LEU A 381 -14.49 19.50 22.60
N ILE A 382 -14.85 18.88 23.72
CA ILE A 382 -16.25 18.80 24.15
C ILE A 382 -16.77 20.18 24.55
N ALA A 383 -15.98 20.99 25.25
CA ALA A 383 -16.36 22.35 25.60
C ALA A 383 -16.61 23.20 24.34
N GLU A 384 -15.75 23.12 23.33
CA GLU A 384 -15.94 23.80 22.04
C GLU A 384 -17.21 23.32 21.32
N LYS A 385 -17.49 22.01 21.36
CA LYS A 385 -18.73 21.45 20.81
C LYS A 385 -19.97 21.93 21.54
N LEU A 386 -19.95 21.96 22.88
CA LEU A 386 -21.04 22.48 23.71
C LEU A 386 -21.30 23.95 23.39
N GLN A 387 -20.25 24.76 23.28
CA GLN A 387 -20.37 26.17 22.90
C GLN A 387 -21.03 26.34 21.52
N SER A 388 -20.60 25.55 20.53
CA SER A 388 -21.20 25.57 19.19
C SER A 388 -22.68 25.15 19.20
N THR A 389 -23.07 24.15 20.00
CA THR A 389 -24.47 23.74 20.15
C THR A 389 -25.31 24.83 20.83
N ILE A 390 -24.76 25.53 21.82
CA ILE A 390 -25.44 26.67 22.47
C ILE A 390 -25.74 27.79 21.47
N GLU A 391 -24.81 28.06 20.55
CA GLU A 391 -24.95 29.13 19.55
C GLU A 391 -25.88 28.76 18.38
N ASN A 392 -25.87 27.50 17.95
CA ASN A 392 -26.46 27.10 16.68
C ASN A 392 -27.75 26.25 16.78
N GLU A 393 -28.06 25.68 17.95
CA GLU A 393 -29.23 24.79 18.10
C GLU A 393 -30.33 25.38 19.00
N ASN A 394 -31.58 24.96 18.77
CA ASN A 394 -32.70 25.39 19.59
C ASN A 394 -32.83 24.54 20.85
N LEU A 395 -32.43 25.11 21.99
CA LEU A 395 -32.42 24.43 23.28
C LEU A 395 -33.74 24.54 24.08
N ALA A 396 -34.80 25.13 23.52
CA ALA A 396 -36.02 25.46 24.27
C ALA A 396 -36.65 24.28 25.02
N TYR A 397 -36.63 23.07 24.42
CA TYR A 397 -37.19 21.87 25.03
C TYR A 397 -36.32 21.28 26.15
N TYR A 398 -35.03 21.61 26.19
CA TYR A 398 -34.08 21.14 27.19
C TYR A 398 -33.99 22.08 28.40
N LYS A 399 -34.34 23.36 28.22
CA LYS A 399 -34.24 24.39 29.27
C LYS A 399 -35.02 24.04 30.54
N ARG A 400 -36.25 23.52 30.41
CA ARG A 400 -37.08 23.18 31.58
C ARG A 400 -36.42 22.14 32.48
N ILE A 401 -35.91 21.05 31.89
CA ILE A 401 -35.21 20.00 32.66
C ILE A 401 -33.89 20.55 33.21
N ALA A 402 -33.18 21.39 32.46
CA ALA A 402 -31.95 22.01 32.94
C ALA A 402 -32.21 22.94 34.15
N GLU A 403 -33.28 23.72 34.13
CA GLU A 403 -33.72 24.57 35.26
C GLU A 403 -34.08 23.72 36.48
N GLU A 404 -34.88 22.66 36.31
CA GLU A 404 -35.20 21.70 37.37
C GLU A 404 -33.92 21.09 38.00
N MET A 405 -32.93 20.73 37.18
CA MET A 405 -31.64 20.21 37.68
C MET A 405 -30.81 21.25 38.45
N LEU A 406 -30.90 22.53 38.07
CA LEU A 406 -30.18 23.64 38.70
C LEU A 406 -30.83 24.13 40.00
N GLU A 407 -32.08 23.75 40.27
CA GLU A 407 -32.73 23.99 41.57
C GLU A 407 -32.13 23.12 42.68
N GLU A 408 -31.75 21.88 42.33
CA GLU A 408 -31.22 20.89 43.29
C GLU A 408 -29.68 20.85 43.34
N ASN A 409 -29.00 21.31 42.29
CA ASN A 409 -27.54 21.19 42.14
C ASN A 409 -26.93 22.49 41.58
N ASP A 410 -25.68 22.80 41.94
CA ASP A 410 -25.01 23.97 41.37
C ASP A 410 -24.65 23.78 39.89
N SER A 411 -24.61 24.90 39.14
CA SER A 411 -24.37 24.88 37.71
C SER A 411 -23.02 24.29 37.31
N VAL A 412 -22.00 24.43 38.16
CA VAL A 412 -20.66 23.89 37.88
C VAL A 412 -20.69 22.37 37.99
N THR A 413 -21.34 21.81 39.01
CA THR A 413 -21.48 20.37 39.20
C THR A 413 -22.30 19.73 38.07
N VAL A 414 -23.40 20.36 37.64
CA VAL A 414 -24.20 19.84 36.51
C VAL A 414 -23.40 19.82 35.22
N VAL A 415 -22.68 20.91 34.91
CA VAL A 415 -21.82 20.98 33.72
C VAL A 415 -20.64 20.00 33.83
N ALA A 416 -20.04 19.85 35.00
CA ALA A 416 -18.97 18.88 35.23
C ALA A 416 -19.45 17.43 35.03
N ALA A 417 -20.67 17.10 35.47
CA ALA A 417 -21.29 15.79 35.25
C ALA A 417 -21.57 15.55 33.76
N ALA A 418 -22.09 16.56 33.05
CA ALA A 418 -22.31 16.49 31.60
C ALA A 418 -20.98 16.31 30.84
N LEU A 419 -19.96 17.11 31.16
CA LEU A 419 -18.61 16.96 30.61
C LEU A 419 -18.07 15.56 30.88
N LYS A 420 -18.21 15.05 32.12
CA LYS A 420 -17.79 13.70 32.49
C LYS A 420 -18.50 12.61 31.68
N MET A 421 -19.80 12.75 31.43
CA MET A 421 -20.56 11.79 30.61
C MET A 421 -20.19 11.84 29.13
N MET A 422 -19.80 13.03 28.64
CA MET A 422 -19.39 13.23 27.25
C MET A 422 -17.93 12.87 26.99
N THR A 423 -17.05 13.05 27.99
CA THR A 423 -15.68 12.55 27.96
C THR A 423 -15.73 11.05 28.16
N LYS A 424 -15.26 10.27 27.19
CA LYS A 424 -15.01 8.85 27.44
C LYS A 424 -13.85 8.78 28.43
N GLU A 425 -14.08 8.33 29.67
CA GLU A 425 -12.94 8.01 30.55
C GLU A 425 -12.03 7.05 29.77
N PRO A 426 -10.71 7.36 29.61
CA PRO A 426 -9.83 6.54 28.81
C PRO A 426 -9.84 5.14 29.37
N ASP A 427 -10.31 4.16 28.58
CA ASP A 427 -10.21 2.77 28.99
C ASP A 427 -8.72 2.47 29.18
N THR A 428 -8.29 2.27 30.42
CA THR A 428 -6.89 1.99 30.76
C THR A 428 -6.58 0.50 30.74
N THR A 429 -7.46 -0.33 30.19
CA THR A 429 -7.23 -1.77 30.07
C THR A 429 -5.84 -2.00 29.46
N PRO A 430 -4.94 -2.73 30.15
CA PRO A 430 -3.59 -2.96 29.65
C PRO A 430 -3.65 -3.73 28.34
N ILE A 431 -3.16 -3.12 27.26
CA ILE A 431 -3.07 -3.75 25.95
C ILE A 431 -1.61 -4.11 25.69
N ALA A 432 -1.33 -5.41 25.57
CA ALA A 432 -0.03 -5.91 25.21
C ALA A 432 0.00 -6.22 23.71
N LEU A 433 0.60 -5.34 22.92
CA LEU A 433 0.88 -5.58 21.51
C LEU A 433 2.23 -6.28 21.34
N THR A 434 2.34 -7.12 20.31
CA THR A 434 3.57 -7.88 20.13
C THR A 434 4.65 -7.05 19.47
N SER A 435 5.81 -6.94 20.12
CA SER A 435 6.94 -6.16 19.64
C SER A 435 7.56 -6.70 18.34
N GLU A 436 7.94 -5.81 17.43
CA GLU A 436 8.69 -6.18 16.22
C GLU A 436 10.11 -5.60 16.28
N PRO A 437 11.16 -6.43 16.21
CA PRO A 437 12.53 -5.94 16.28
C PRO A 437 12.86 -5.03 15.08
N PRO A 438 13.77 -4.05 15.25
CA PRO A 438 14.25 -3.23 14.14
C PRO A 438 14.86 -4.12 13.05
N VAL A 439 14.54 -3.83 11.79
CA VAL A 439 15.16 -4.52 10.65
C VAL A 439 16.61 -4.05 10.55
N VAL A 440 17.54 -4.94 10.89
CA VAL A 440 18.97 -4.64 10.74
C VAL A 440 19.28 -4.63 9.25
N SER A 441 19.45 -3.44 8.66
CA SER A 441 20.04 -3.32 7.34
C SER A 441 21.44 -3.93 7.39
N ARG A 442 21.64 -5.09 6.75
CA ARG A 442 22.98 -5.62 6.46
C ARG A 442 23.64 -4.69 5.45
N GLY A 443 24.16 -3.57 5.94
CA GLY A 443 25.01 -2.67 5.17
C GLY A 443 26.26 -3.43 4.72
N GLY A 444 26.58 -3.30 3.43
CA GLY A 444 27.59 -4.05 2.71
C GLY A 444 28.94 -4.14 3.42
N GLY A 445 29.55 -5.32 3.32
CA GLY A 445 30.87 -5.60 3.86
C GLY A 445 31.89 -4.57 3.41
N SER A 446 32.46 -3.85 4.38
CA SER A 446 33.71 -3.13 4.20
C SER A 446 34.79 -4.18 3.93
N LYS A 447 35.06 -4.45 2.65
CA LYS A 447 36.33 -5.04 2.21
C LYS A 447 37.43 -4.17 2.80
N LYS A 448 38.14 -4.71 3.80
CA LYS A 448 39.40 -4.16 4.30
C LYS A 448 40.28 -3.90 3.07
N ARG A 449 40.50 -2.62 2.78
CA ARG A 449 41.44 -2.16 1.76
C ARG A 449 42.80 -2.76 2.08
N GLY A 450 43.33 -3.54 1.14
CA GLY A 450 44.74 -3.85 1.07
C GLY A 450 45.53 -2.55 0.93
N GLY A 451 46.37 -2.28 1.93
CA GLY A 451 47.40 -1.26 1.84
C GLY A 451 48.63 -1.88 1.18
N ASN A 452 48.81 -1.61 -0.11
CA ASN A 452 50.06 -1.80 -0.80
C ASN A 452 51.00 -0.64 -0.37
N GLY A 453 52.06 -0.97 0.35
CA GLY A 453 53.09 -0.03 0.78
C GLY A 453 54.42 -0.76 0.84
N GLY A 454 55.06 -0.91 -0.33
CA GLY A 454 56.40 -1.46 -0.45
C GLY A 454 57.44 -0.53 0.18
N GLY A 455 58.40 -1.12 0.86
CA GLY A 455 59.54 -0.43 1.45
C GLY A 455 60.57 -1.43 1.97
N TYR A 456 61.41 -1.94 1.08
CA TYR A 456 62.67 -2.57 1.43
C TYR A 456 63.58 -1.55 2.11
N ARG A 457 64.04 -1.82 3.34
CA ARG A 457 65.40 -1.49 3.80
C ARG A 457 65.71 -2.08 5.17
N ASP A 458 66.77 -2.88 5.17
CA ASP A 458 67.87 -3.01 6.13
C ASP A 458 67.66 -2.72 7.62
N GLY A 459 68.28 -3.59 8.43
CA GLY A 459 68.92 -3.13 9.67
C GLY A 459 68.75 -4.02 10.89
N ASN A 460 69.46 -5.14 10.91
CA ASN A 460 70.39 -5.52 11.99
C ASN A 460 70.05 -5.08 13.43
N ARG A 461 69.74 -6.05 14.33
CA ARG A 461 70.52 -6.33 15.57
C ARG A 461 69.75 -7.23 16.56
N ASN A 462 70.36 -8.40 16.79
CA ASN A 462 70.81 -8.90 18.08
C ASN A 462 69.84 -8.99 19.28
N ARG A 463 69.55 -10.22 19.71
CA ARG A 463 69.91 -10.83 21.04
C ARG A 463 69.14 -12.17 21.14
N SER A 464 69.86 -13.31 21.16
CA SER A 464 70.20 -14.07 22.38
C SER A 464 68.95 -14.36 23.25
N ARG A 465 68.60 -15.60 23.60
CA ARG A 465 69.47 -16.65 24.12
C ARG A 465 68.64 -17.92 24.36
N ASP A 466 69.37 -19.04 24.39
CA ASP A 466 69.09 -20.29 25.11
C ASP A 466 68.01 -21.25 24.56
N ALA A 467 68.16 -22.57 24.60
CA ALA A 467 69.27 -23.51 24.71
C ALA A 467 68.62 -24.91 24.79
N ARG A 468 69.26 -25.91 24.15
CA ARG A 468 69.16 -27.37 24.44
C ARG A 468 67.85 -28.05 24.02
N GLY A 469 67.85 -29.19 23.35
CA GLY A 469 68.92 -30.10 22.94
C GLY A 469 68.33 -31.46 22.62
N GLY A 470 69.01 -32.19 21.73
CA GLY A 470 69.04 -33.64 21.46
C GLY A 470 67.75 -34.48 21.58
N GLY A 471 67.48 -35.45 20.73
CA GLY A 471 68.32 -36.17 19.80
C GLY A 471 67.62 -37.49 19.46
N ASP A 472 67.99 -38.03 18.32
CA ASP A 472 67.53 -39.28 17.71
C ASP A 472 67.40 -40.49 18.63
N GLY A 473 66.49 -41.40 18.25
CA GLY A 473 66.86 -42.83 18.26
C GLY A 473 65.78 -43.89 18.50
N ARG A 474 65.15 -44.31 17.40
CA ARG A 474 64.90 -45.72 17.01
C ARG A 474 63.84 -46.59 17.72
N ASN A 475 62.96 -47.11 16.84
CA ASN A 475 62.40 -48.46 16.73
C ASN A 475 61.72 -49.11 17.94
N ARG A 476 60.44 -49.45 17.73
CA ARG A 476 60.03 -50.85 17.65
C ARG A 476 58.70 -51.03 16.94
N ASP A 477 58.74 -51.82 15.88
CA ASP A 477 57.62 -52.48 15.24
C ASP A 477 56.71 -53.18 16.25
N ARG A 478 55.40 -53.18 15.96
CA ARG A 478 54.58 -54.39 15.97
C ARG A 478 53.32 -54.20 15.13
N ASN A 479 53.31 -54.95 14.03
CA ASN A 479 52.15 -55.46 13.31
C ASN A 479 50.90 -55.65 14.19
N ARG A 480 49.73 -55.24 13.66
CA ARG A 480 48.74 -56.24 13.20
C ARG A 480 47.64 -55.60 12.34
N ASP A 481 47.70 -55.97 11.07
CA ASP A 481 46.64 -56.44 10.18
C ASP A 481 45.17 -56.25 10.53
N GLY A 482 44.41 -55.96 9.48
CA GLY A 482 43.07 -56.52 9.28
C GLY A 482 42.06 -55.53 8.73
N ARG A 483 42.22 -55.10 7.48
CA ARG A 483 41.32 -55.39 6.33
C ARG A 483 39.82 -55.13 6.61
N ASN A 484 39.25 -54.06 6.06
CA ASN A 484 38.73 -53.88 4.69
C ASN A 484 37.48 -54.72 4.34
N ARG A 485 36.62 -54.05 3.55
CA ARG A 485 35.51 -54.55 2.71
C ARG A 485 34.16 -54.71 3.40
N ASP A 486 33.03 -54.44 2.76
CA ASP A 486 32.68 -53.87 1.46
C ASP A 486 31.15 -53.67 1.49
N GLY A 487 30.63 -52.82 0.61
CA GLY A 487 29.59 -53.34 -0.28
C GLY A 487 28.14 -52.93 -0.04
N ASN A 488 27.75 -51.84 -0.73
CA ASN A 488 26.80 -51.84 -1.84
C ASN A 488 25.32 -52.28 -1.65
N ARG A 489 24.46 -51.37 -2.15
CA ARG A 489 23.39 -51.58 -3.16
C ARG A 489 21.97 -52.00 -2.74
N ASP A 490 21.06 -51.09 -3.10
CA ASP A 490 19.93 -51.28 -4.02
C ASP A 490 18.67 -52.09 -3.64
N ARG A 491 17.53 -51.40 -3.90
CA ARG A 491 16.29 -51.83 -4.57
C ARG A 491 15.05 -52.28 -3.76
N ASN A 492 13.99 -51.52 -4.08
CA ASN A 492 12.68 -51.96 -4.59
C ASN A 492 11.51 -52.31 -3.66
N ARG A 493 10.41 -51.58 -3.97
CA ARG A 493 9.06 -52.03 -4.39
C ARG A 493 7.93 -52.25 -3.36
N ASP A 494 6.84 -51.59 -3.74
CA ASP A 494 5.45 -52.03 -3.83
C ASP A 494 4.61 -52.30 -2.57
N GLY A 495 3.53 -51.52 -2.48
CA GLY A 495 2.20 -52.10 -2.63
C GLY A 495 1.29 -52.17 -1.40
N GLY A 496 0.08 -51.61 -1.53
CA GLY A 496 -1.13 -52.28 -1.02
C GLY A 496 -1.97 -51.60 0.06
N SER A 497 -2.95 -50.80 -0.39
CA SER A 497 -4.40 -50.99 -0.21
C SER A 497 -5.03 -51.34 1.16
N ARG A 498 -6.10 -50.57 1.49
CA ARG A 498 -7.36 -50.87 2.25
C ARG A 498 -7.73 -49.63 3.09
N GLY A 499 -8.89 -48.97 3.00
CA GLY A 499 -10.23 -49.38 2.59
C GLY A 499 -11.11 -49.60 3.82
N ARG A 500 -12.03 -48.68 4.14
CA ARG A 500 -13.30 -48.99 4.83
C ARG A 500 -14.36 -47.89 4.67
N ARG A 501 -15.55 -48.35 4.24
CA ARG A 501 -16.84 -47.67 4.10
C ARG A 501 -17.69 -47.83 5.36
N GLY A 502 -18.74 -47.01 5.45
CA GLY A 502 -20.00 -47.21 6.20
C GLY A 502 -20.83 -45.92 6.11
N GLU A 503 -21.82 -45.79 5.20
CA GLU A 503 -23.26 -46.06 5.42
C GLU A 503 -23.85 -45.17 6.53
N GLY A 504 -24.95 -44.41 6.39
CA GLY A 504 -26.09 -44.45 5.47
C GLY A 504 -27.37 -44.35 6.30
N GLN A 505 -28.19 -43.31 6.10
CA GLN A 505 -29.60 -43.10 6.52
C GLN A 505 -29.93 -41.62 6.22
N GLY A 506 -31.06 -41.14 5.72
CA GLY A 506 -32.41 -41.64 5.48
C GLY A 506 -33.32 -40.39 5.45
N ARG A 507 -34.05 -40.17 4.35
CA ARG A 507 -35.07 -39.12 4.12
C ARG A 507 -36.30 -39.27 5.06
N PRO A 508 -37.35 -38.38 5.14
CA PRO A 508 -37.91 -37.54 4.05
C PRO A 508 -38.61 -36.17 4.41
N GLY A 509 -38.75 -35.32 3.37
CA GLY A 509 -39.99 -34.70 2.84
C GLY A 509 -40.98 -33.85 3.67
N SER A 510 -41.23 -32.61 3.20
CA SER A 510 -42.56 -31.92 3.05
C SER A 510 -42.28 -30.48 2.56
N SER A 511 -42.62 -30.02 1.35
CA SER A 511 -43.92 -29.74 0.68
C SER A 511 -44.54 -28.35 0.98
N ASN A 512 -44.81 -27.64 -0.13
CA ASN A 512 -45.80 -26.58 -0.38
C ASN A 512 -45.72 -25.17 0.22
N GLY A 513 -45.82 -24.18 -0.68
CA GLY A 513 -46.15 -22.79 -0.38
C GLY A 513 -46.14 -21.89 -1.63
N ARG A 514 -47.20 -21.98 -2.45
CA ARG A 514 -47.55 -21.01 -3.51
C ARG A 514 -48.31 -19.82 -2.90
N GLY A 515 -48.17 -18.64 -3.51
CA GLY A 515 -49.02 -17.44 -3.30
C GLY A 515 -48.18 -16.24 -2.80
N GLU A 516 -48.30 -15.01 -3.27
CA GLU A 516 -49.27 -14.33 -4.14
C GLU A 516 -48.62 -13.08 -4.74
N ARG A 517 -49.13 -12.66 -5.91
CA ARG A 517 -48.89 -11.36 -6.52
C ARG A 517 -49.61 -10.27 -5.71
N LYS A 518 -48.97 -9.13 -5.46
CA LYS A 518 -49.68 -7.86 -5.21
C LYS A 518 -49.14 -6.72 -6.06
N HIS A 519 -50.03 -6.23 -6.91
CA HIS A 519 -50.01 -4.92 -7.55
C HIS A 519 -49.82 -3.82 -6.50
N HIS A 520 -49.01 -2.80 -6.81
CA HIS A 520 -49.14 -1.48 -6.21
C HIS A 520 -49.30 -0.43 -7.30
N SER A 521 -50.50 0.15 -7.29
CA SER A 521 -50.97 1.28 -8.06
C SER A 521 -50.35 2.56 -7.49
N ARG A 522 -49.96 3.48 -8.39
CA ARG A 522 -49.73 4.90 -8.08
C ARG A 522 -51.02 5.57 -7.60
N PRO A 523 -50.90 6.71 -6.92
CA PRO A 523 -51.77 7.85 -7.18
C PRO A 523 -50.97 9.05 -7.69
N GLN A 524 -51.57 9.74 -8.66
CA GLN A 524 -51.30 11.13 -8.97
C GLN A 524 -52.03 12.01 -7.95
N ALA A 525 -51.32 13.00 -7.41
CA ALA A 525 -51.74 14.38 -7.24
C ALA A 525 -50.47 15.20 -6.95
#